data_AF-A0A1F9B866-F1
#
_entry.id   AF-A0A1F9B866-F1
#
_cell.length_a   1.000
_cell.length_b   1.000
_cell.length_c   1.000
_cell.angle_alpha   90.00
_cell.angle_beta   90.00
_cell.angle_gamma   90.00
#
_symmetry.space_group_name_H-M   'P 1'
#
loop_
_entity.id
_entity.type
_entity.pdbx_description
1 polymer ?
#
loop_
_entity_poly.entity_id
_entity_poly.type
_entity_poly.pdbx_seq_one_letter_code
_entity_poly.pdbx_strand_id
1 'polypeptide(L)'
;MPAYPTLSQNPEYPLKEAREDNVLRSSFEGGYEQTRPQFTRIRHSWTLTYKMLPTTDKELLTTFIDTVKGGADAFTWMNPQDSQTYTVRFTTPLAFKYVQFEFWNVEFILREV
;
A
#
# COMPACT_ATOMS: atom_id res chain seq x y z
N MET A 1 12.67 -9.91 9.45
CA MET A 1 11.74 -9.33 8.47
C MET A 1 12.11 -7.86 8.30
N PRO A 2 12.26 -7.35 7.06
CA PRO A 2 12.62 -5.95 6.86
C PRO A 2 11.53 -5.03 7.43
N ALA A 3 11.93 -3.87 7.95
CA ALA A 3 11.03 -2.85 8.47
C ALA A 3 10.99 -1.67 7.49
N TYR A 4 9.81 -1.06 7.35
CA TYR A 4 9.63 0.12 6.50
C TYR A 4 10.60 1.25 6.90
N PRO A 5 11.24 1.94 5.94
CA PRO A 5 12.21 2.97 6.26
C PRO A 5 11.57 4.16 6.97
N THR A 6 12.32 4.78 7.89
CA THR A 6 11.94 6.04 8.53
C THR A 6 12.12 7.18 7.52
N LEU A 7 11.02 7.73 7.04
CA LEU A 7 11.01 8.92 6.18
C LEU A 7 10.91 10.19 7.03
N SER A 8 11.33 11.32 6.47
CA SER A 8 11.27 12.62 7.15
C SER A 8 9.85 13.16 7.31
N GLN A 9 8.90 12.64 6.52
CA GLN A 9 7.50 13.06 6.54
C GLN A 9 6.54 11.88 6.55
N ASN A 10 5.38 12.10 7.16
CA ASN A 10 4.26 11.18 7.13
C ASN A 10 3.57 11.23 5.75
N PRO A 11 2.85 10.16 5.38
CA PRO A 11 1.97 10.20 4.22
C PRO A 11 0.88 11.26 4.41
N GLU A 12 0.38 11.78 3.29
CA GLU A 12 -0.69 12.74 3.23
C GLU A 12 -1.99 12.14 3.77
N TYR A 13 -2.69 12.92 4.59
CA TYR A 13 -4.03 12.60 5.06
C TYR A 13 -5.08 13.16 4.09
N PRO A 14 -6.19 12.43 3.84
CA PRO A 14 -6.59 11.18 4.48
C PRO A 14 -5.89 9.94 3.90
N LEU A 15 -5.52 9.02 4.80
CA LEU A 15 -5.09 7.67 4.42
C LEU A 15 -6.31 6.88 3.93
N LYS A 16 -6.23 6.34 2.71
CA LYS A 16 -7.30 5.49 2.17
C LYS A 16 -7.07 4.07 2.63
N GLU A 17 -7.90 3.61 3.57
CA GLU A 17 -7.99 2.20 3.96
C GLU A 17 -9.16 1.52 3.24
N ALA A 18 -8.90 0.35 2.66
CA ALA A 18 -9.92 -0.48 2.06
C ALA A 18 -9.77 -1.94 2.54
N ARG A 19 -10.88 -2.69 2.50
CA ARG A 19 -10.88 -4.14 2.73
C ARG A 19 -11.00 -4.83 1.38
N GLU A 20 -10.25 -5.91 1.20
CA GLU A 20 -10.33 -6.73 0.00
C GLU A 20 -11.76 -7.30 -0.14
N ASP A 21 -12.38 -7.06 -1.30
CA ASP A 21 -13.65 -7.69 -1.64
C ASP A 21 -13.38 -9.15 -2.02
N ASN A 22 -13.83 -10.03 -1.15
CA ASN A 22 -13.56 -11.45 -1.21
C ASN A 22 -14.85 -12.24 -1.54
N VAL A 23 -15.88 -11.56 -2.04
CA VAL A 23 -17.16 -12.20 -2.38
C VAL A 23 -17.27 -12.33 -3.90
N LEU A 24 -17.41 -13.57 -4.37
CA LEU A 24 -17.78 -13.85 -5.75
C LEU A 24 -19.29 -13.70 -5.89
N ARG A 25 -19.71 -12.82 -6.81
CA ARG A 25 -21.12 -12.51 -7.11
C ARG A 25 -21.44 -13.01 -8.52
N SER A 26 -22.40 -13.92 -8.64
CA SER A 26 -22.90 -14.43 -9.92
C SER A 26 -24.34 -13.95 -10.12
N SER A 27 -24.55 -13.07 -11.09
CA SER A 27 -25.87 -12.56 -11.46
C SER A 27 -26.51 -13.43 -12.55
N PHE A 28 -27.80 -13.74 -12.39
CA PHE A 28 -28.60 -14.49 -13.37
C PHE A 28 -29.60 -13.57 -14.09
N GLU A 29 -30.02 -13.93 -15.31
CA GLU A 29 -30.91 -13.09 -16.15
C GLU A 29 -32.26 -12.76 -15.50
N GLY A 30 -32.72 -13.56 -14.54
CA GLY A 30 -33.94 -13.31 -13.77
C GLY A 30 -33.79 -12.30 -12.62
N GLY A 31 -32.64 -11.64 -12.48
CA GLY A 31 -32.36 -10.68 -11.40
C GLY A 31 -31.96 -11.32 -10.07
N TYR A 32 -31.79 -12.65 -10.02
CA TYR A 32 -31.25 -13.34 -8.85
C TYR A 32 -29.73 -13.22 -8.80
N GLU A 33 -29.19 -13.16 -7.58
CA GLU A 33 -27.76 -13.12 -7.34
C GLU A 33 -27.36 -14.25 -6.39
N GLN A 34 -26.34 -15.02 -6.77
CA GLN A 34 -25.71 -15.99 -5.88
C GLN A 34 -24.35 -15.45 -5.44
N THR A 35 -24.16 -15.34 -4.12
CA THR A 35 -22.91 -14.86 -3.53
C THR A 35 -22.22 -15.96 -2.74
N ARG A 36 -20.89 -16.07 -2.87
CA ARG A 36 -20.08 -16.94 -2.01
C ARG A 36 -18.73 -16.29 -1.67
N PRO A 37 -18.15 -16.56 -0.50
CA PRO A 37 -16.77 -16.15 -0.21
C PRO A 37 -15.78 -16.91 -1.13
N GLN A 38 -14.83 -16.20 -1.72
CA GLN A 38 -13.77 -16.79 -2.55
C GLN A 38 -12.65 -17.37 -1.66
N PHE A 39 -12.28 -16.65 -0.60
CA PHE A 39 -11.30 -17.05 0.40
C PHE A 39 -11.87 -16.89 1.81
N THR A 40 -11.16 -17.37 2.84
CA THR A 40 -11.57 -17.17 4.24
C THR A 40 -10.96 -15.92 4.87
N ARG A 41 -9.81 -15.47 4.36
CA ARG A 41 -9.09 -14.29 4.88
C ARG A 41 -9.50 -13.03 4.13
N ILE A 42 -9.97 -12.02 4.87
CA ILE A 42 -10.16 -10.65 4.36
C ILE A 42 -8.90 -9.87 4.73
N ARG A 43 -8.22 -9.31 3.73
CA ARG A 43 -7.00 -8.52 3.93
C ARG A 43 -7.30 -7.04 3.87
N HIS A 44 -6.57 -6.26 4.65
CA HIS A 44 -6.58 -4.80 4.55
C HIS A 44 -5.63 -4.31 3.44
N SER A 45 -5.99 -3.20 2.83
CA SER A 45 -5.13 -2.45 1.92
C SER A 45 -5.12 -0.97 2.28
N TRP A 46 -3.96 -0.35 2.10
CA TRP A 46 -3.73 1.06 2.41
C TRP A 46 -3.11 1.75 1.21
N THR A 47 -3.68 2.88 0.79
CA THR A 47 -3.06 3.75 -0.22
C THR A 47 -2.28 4.84 0.49
N LEU A 48 -0.97 4.85 0.27
CA LEU A 48 -0.08 5.89 0.79
C LEU A 48 0.27 6.86 -0.32
N THR A 49 0.04 8.14 -0.06
CA THR A 49 0.43 9.23 -0.95
C THR A 49 1.39 10.14 -0.19
N TYR A 50 2.54 10.44 -0.78
CA TYR A 50 3.49 11.42 -0.26
C TYR A 50 3.57 12.57 -1.25
N LYS A 51 3.33 13.79 -0.78
CA LYS A 51 3.56 15.02 -1.56
C LYS A 51 4.89 15.64 -1.15
N MET A 52 5.61 16.20 -2.10
CA MET A 52 6.87 16.92 -1.84
C MET A 52 7.86 16.10 -0.99
N LEU A 53 8.05 14.83 -1.36
CA LEU A 53 9.05 13.95 -0.75
C LEU A 53 10.46 14.38 -1.17
N PRO A 54 11.37 14.65 -0.21
CA PRO A 54 12.76 14.98 -0.53
C PRO A 54 13.46 13.86 -1.31
N THR A 55 14.44 14.21 -2.15
CA THR A 55 15.21 13.22 -2.91
C THR A 55 15.87 12.16 -2.01
N THR A 56 16.35 12.53 -0.82
CA THR A 56 16.92 11.60 0.16
C THR A 56 15.95 10.49 0.56
N ASP A 57 14.70 10.86 0.82
CA ASP A 57 13.65 9.91 1.21
C ASP A 57 13.19 9.06 0.03
N LYS A 58 13.19 9.64 -1.17
CA LYS A 58 12.93 8.90 -2.41
C LYS A 58 13.99 7.81 -2.63
N GLU A 59 15.25 8.10 -2.35
CA GLU A 59 16.36 7.14 -2.47
C GLU A 59 16.26 6.01 -1.43
N LEU A 60 15.86 6.33 -0.19
CA LEU A 60 15.54 5.34 0.84
C LEU A 60 14.41 4.40 0.40
N LEU A 61 13.32 4.96 -0.15
CA LEU A 61 12.21 4.15 -0.67
C LEU A 61 12.65 3.26 -1.83
N THR A 62 13.44 3.80 -2.76
CA THR A 62 13.94 3.04 -3.92
C THR A 62 14.79 1.85 -3.46
N THR A 63 15.74 2.10 -2.56
CA THR A 63 16.62 1.06 -1.98
C THR A 63 15.81 0.01 -1.23
N PHE A 64 14.78 0.44 -0.51
CA PHE A 64 13.91 -0.47 0.23
C PHE A 64 13.09 -1.38 -0.70
N ILE A 65 12.54 -0.86 -1.79
CA ILE A 65 11.83 -1.65 -2.80
C ILE A 65 12.74 -2.73 -3.38
N ASP A 66 13.97 -2.38 -3.73
CA ASP A 66 14.96 -3.32 -4.26
C ASP A 66 15.27 -4.42 -3.22
N THR A 67 15.36 -4.03 -1.94
CA THR A 67 15.55 -4.97 -0.82
C THR A 67 14.38 -5.96 -0.69
N VAL A 68 13.14 -5.51 -0.89
CA VAL A 68 11.95 -6.37 -0.86
C VAL A 68 11.57 -6.95 -2.23
N LYS A 69 12.51 -6.94 -3.18
CA LYS A 69 12.38 -7.50 -4.54
C LYS A 69 11.14 -6.98 -5.27
N GLY A 70 10.93 -5.66 -5.24
CA GLY A 70 9.80 -5.02 -5.92
C GLY A 70 8.43 -5.21 -5.26
N GLY A 71 8.37 -5.84 -4.07
CA GLY A 71 7.12 -6.15 -3.37
C GLY A 71 6.80 -7.64 -3.22
N ALA A 72 7.71 -8.53 -3.64
CA ALA A 72 7.55 -9.96 -3.43
C ALA A 72 7.69 -10.34 -1.95
N ASP A 73 8.64 -9.71 -1.25
CA ASP A 73 8.89 -9.97 0.16
C ASP A 73 7.99 -9.08 1.05
N ALA A 74 7.51 -9.65 2.15
CA ALA A 74 6.72 -8.93 3.14
C ALA A 74 7.64 -8.12 4.08
N PHE A 75 7.13 -7.01 4.59
CA PHE A 75 7.82 -6.16 5.58
C PHE A 75 6.87 -5.65 6.67
N THR A 76 7.43 -5.18 7.77
CA THR A 76 6.65 -4.54 8.84
C THR A 76 6.48 -3.05 8.57
N TRP A 77 5.25 -2.57 8.67
CA TRP A 77 4.89 -1.16 8.51
C TRP A 77 4.06 -0.71 9.70
N MET A 78 4.48 0.39 10.34
CA MET A 78 3.71 1.03 11.40
C MET A 78 2.76 2.03 10.77
N ASN A 79 1.46 1.81 10.94
CA ASN A 79 0.44 2.72 10.44
C ASN A 79 0.49 4.02 11.27
N PRO A 80 0.73 5.19 10.63
CA PRO A 80 0.84 6.45 11.35
C PRO A 80 -0.49 6.94 11.96
N GLN A 81 -1.63 6.37 11.57
CA GLN A 81 -2.95 6.76 12.09
C GLN A 81 -3.31 6.08 13.42
N ASP A 82 -3.03 4.78 13.55
CA ASP A 82 -3.42 3.97 14.72
C ASP A 82 -2.23 3.49 15.56
N SER A 83 -0.99 3.77 15.12
CA SER A 83 0.26 3.31 15.74
C SER A 83 0.42 1.79 15.83
N GLN A 84 -0.38 1.02 15.09
CA GLN A 84 -0.26 -0.44 15.02
C GLN A 84 0.72 -0.85 13.92
N THR A 85 1.42 -1.96 14.16
CA THR A 85 2.35 -2.55 13.19
C THR A 85 1.67 -3.66 12.41
N TYR A 86 1.66 -3.52 11.08
CA TYR A 86 1.10 -4.48 10.15
C TYR A 86 2.21 -5.16 9.34
N THR A 87 1.95 -6.40 8.95
CA THR A 87 2.77 -7.16 8.02
C THR A 87 2.19 -6.98 6.62
N VAL A 88 2.91 -6.25 5.76
CA VAL A 88 2.41 -5.78 4.47
C VAL A 88 3.39 -6.08 3.33
N ARG A 89 2.91 -5.98 2.10
CA ARG A 89 3.70 -6.01 0.88
C ARG A 89 3.25 -4.93 -0.11
N PHE A 90 4.13 -4.53 -1.02
CA PHE A 90 3.75 -3.65 -2.12
C PHE A 90 2.89 -4.40 -3.13
N THR A 91 1.75 -3.82 -3.51
CA THR A 91 0.86 -4.40 -4.54
C THR A 91 1.07 -3.77 -5.91
N THR A 92 1.46 -2.50 -5.92
CA THR A 92 1.64 -1.68 -7.11
C THR A 92 3.06 -1.12 -7.11
N PRO A 93 3.75 -1.06 -8.26
CA PRO A 93 5.05 -0.40 -8.35
C PRO A 93 4.93 1.07 -7.95
N LEU A 94 5.96 1.61 -7.30
CA LEU A 94 5.97 3.01 -6.89
C LEU A 94 6.09 3.92 -8.12
N ALA A 95 5.10 4.81 -8.27
CA ALA A 95 5.16 5.87 -9.27
C ALA A 95 5.78 7.12 -8.64
N PHE A 96 6.94 7.54 -9.13
CA PHE A 96 7.60 8.78 -8.73
C PHE A 96 7.31 9.89 -9.75
N LYS A 97 6.78 11.01 -9.28
CA LYS A 97 6.53 12.21 -10.10
C LYS A 97 7.42 13.34 -9.61
N TYR A 98 8.30 13.85 -10.47
CA TYR A 98 9.13 15.02 -10.14
C TYR A 98 8.26 16.28 -10.19
N VAL A 99 8.21 17.03 -9.08
CA VAL A 99 7.31 18.20 -8.96
C VAL A 99 8.08 19.51 -8.84
N GLN A 100 9.12 19.53 -8.02
CA GLN A 100 9.97 20.70 -7.79
C GLN A 100 11.41 20.24 -7.60
N PHE A 101 12.38 21.17 -7.67
CA PHE A 101 13.77 20.88 -7.38
C PHE A 101 13.91 20.11 -6.06
N GLU A 102 14.45 18.90 -6.13
CA GLU A 102 14.63 17.96 -5.00
C GLU A 102 13.36 17.39 -4.36
N PHE A 103 12.18 17.57 -4.96
CA PHE A 103 10.90 17.13 -4.41
C PHE A 103 10.09 16.25 -5.38
N TRP A 104 9.56 15.15 -4.84
CA TRP A 104 8.85 14.11 -5.58
C TRP A 104 7.47 13.83 -4.97
N ASN A 105 6.48 13.59 -5.81
CA ASN A 105 5.22 12.98 -5.35
C ASN A 105 5.26 11.48 -5.60
N VAL A 106 4.82 10.70 -4.61
CA VAL A 106 4.86 9.24 -4.65
C VAL A 106 3.53 8.69 -4.20
N GLU A 107 3.00 7.73 -4.94
CA GLU A 107 1.77 7.01 -4.57
C GLU A 107 1.98 5.51 -4.74
N PHE A 108 1.54 4.73 -3.75
CA PHE A 108 1.58 3.27 -3.80
C PHE A 108 0.57 2.63 -2.85
N ILE A 109 0.31 1.34 -3.09
CA ILE A 109 -0.67 0.55 -2.33
C ILE A 109 0.07 -0.55 -1.56
N LEU A 110 -0.15 -0.56 -0.25
CA LEU A 110 0.23 -1.63 0.66
C LEU A 110 -0.93 -2.59 0.84
N ARG A 111 -0.62 -3.89 0.88
CA ARG A 111 -1.60 -4.94 1.19
C ARG A 111 -1.08 -5.81 2.30
N GLU A 112 -1.94 -6.11 3.26
CA GLU A 112 -1.68 -7.07 4.32
C GLU A 112 -1.37 -8.47 3.76
N VAL A 113 -0.38 -9.16 4.34
CA VAL A 113 0.06 -10.49 3.89
C VAL A 113 -0.62 -11.60 4.66
#